data_AF-A0A962ZVD4-F1
#
_entry.id   AF-A0A962ZVD4-F1
#
_cell.length_a   1.000
_cell.length_b   1.000
_cell.length_c   1.000
_cell.angle_alpha   90.00
_cell.angle_beta   90.00
_cell.angle_gamma   90.00
#
_symmetry.space_group_name_H-M   'P 1'
#
loop_
_entity.id
_entity.type
_entity.pdbx_description
1 polymer ?
#
loop_
_entity_poly.entity_id
_entity_poly.type
_entity_poly.pdbx_seq_one_letter_code
_entity_poly.pdbx_strand_id
1 'polypeptide(L)'
;PALHIEFEIVADTCVMTTAVSFADAPLEFSYELMYGAMLNTLRGLLNKDDLQLHIEAPYPEPAHARRYYEVLGNDVRFNCVQGRISFPASLLDTPLPSSNPALRTLYENECARLLADLEEEDSVTERTLSLLRKLEGQYPQMPQTAKMLNLSPRTYRRRLDSEQQSYQALLDKVRAEHATRYLQ
;
A
#
# COMPACT_ATOMS: atom_id res chain seq x y z
N PRO A 1 8.07 11.49 -17.39
CA PRO A 1 8.42 10.06 -17.59
C PRO A 1 7.79 9.17 -16.51
N ALA A 2 6.75 8.41 -16.86
CA ALA A 2 6.15 7.42 -15.98
C ALA A 2 6.80 6.05 -16.26
N LEU A 3 7.29 5.38 -15.22
CA LEU A 3 7.77 4.01 -15.32
C LEU A 3 6.55 3.08 -15.34
N HIS A 4 6.24 2.52 -16.50
CA HIS A 4 5.18 1.51 -16.62
C HIS A 4 5.81 0.12 -16.44
N ILE A 5 5.41 -0.56 -15.37
CA ILE A 5 5.77 -1.95 -15.11
C ILE A 5 4.49 -2.76 -15.15
N GLU A 6 4.45 -3.75 -16.02
CA GLU A 6 3.44 -4.79 -16.04
C GLU A 6 3.93 -5.96 -15.20
N PHE A 7 3.06 -6.45 -14.32
CA PHE A 7 3.34 -7.59 -13.47
C PHE A 7 2.36 -8.70 -13.78
N GLU A 8 2.88 -9.90 -14.02
CA GLU A 8 2.10 -11.10 -14.21
C GLU A 8 2.74 -12.29 -13.50
N ILE A 9 1.90 -13.26 -13.13
CA ILE A 9 2.35 -14.56 -12.61
C ILE A 9 2.05 -15.59 -13.69
N VAL A 10 3.10 -16.17 -14.26
CA VAL A 10 2.98 -17.21 -15.30
C VAL A 10 3.43 -18.53 -14.69
N ALA A 11 2.48 -19.45 -14.52
CA ALA A 11 2.66 -20.71 -13.80
C ALA A 11 3.14 -20.51 -12.35
N ASP A 12 4.45 -20.59 -12.10
CA ASP A 12 5.07 -20.44 -10.77
C ASP A 12 6.20 -19.39 -10.79
N THR A 13 6.16 -18.48 -11.77
CA THR A 13 7.16 -17.44 -11.96
C THR A 13 6.49 -16.09 -12.03
N CYS A 14 6.94 -15.18 -11.16
CA CYS A 14 6.63 -13.78 -11.25
C CYS A 14 7.44 -13.16 -12.38
N VAL A 15 6.78 -12.43 -13.28
CA VAL A 15 7.41 -11.71 -14.38
C VAL A 15 7.03 -10.24 -14.27
N MET A 16 8.05 -9.40 -14.19
CA MET A 16 7.91 -7.95 -14.25
C MET A 16 8.45 -7.49 -15.61
N THR A 17 7.56 -7.04 -16.48
CA THR A 17 7.91 -6.52 -17.79
C THR A 17 7.85 -5.00 -17.75
N THR A 18 8.94 -4.36 -18.16
CA THR A 18 9.05 -2.91 -18.12
C THR A 18 8.79 -2.32 -19.49
N ALA A 19 7.74 -1.53 -19.60
CA ALA A 19 7.37 -0.78 -20.80
C ALA A 19 7.83 0.66 -20.60
N VAL A 20 9.15 0.90 -20.70
CA VAL A 20 9.67 2.23 -20.37
C VAL A 20 9.78 3.14 -21.58
N SER A 21 9.36 4.39 -21.41
CA SER A 21 9.72 5.52 -22.27
C SER A 21 10.71 6.41 -21.51
N PHE A 22 12.01 6.15 -21.71
CA PHE A 22 13.07 6.99 -21.15
C PHE A 22 13.35 8.14 -22.13
N ALA A 23 12.76 9.31 -21.89
CA ALA A 23 12.91 10.45 -22.78
C ALA A 23 14.31 11.11 -22.70
N ASP A 24 15.00 10.99 -21.56
CA ASP A 24 16.17 11.86 -21.24
C ASP A 24 17.43 11.13 -20.74
N ALA A 25 17.43 9.80 -20.61
CA ALA A 25 18.58 9.02 -20.10
C ALA A 25 19.00 7.91 -21.08
N PRO A 26 20.30 7.51 -21.10
CA PRO A 26 20.72 6.34 -21.85
C PRO A 26 19.91 5.11 -21.44
N LEU A 27 19.45 4.35 -22.43
CA LEU A 27 18.59 3.19 -22.23
C LEU A 27 19.23 2.19 -21.25
N GLU A 28 20.50 1.84 -21.49
CA GLU A 28 21.29 0.90 -20.68
C GLU A 28 21.32 1.29 -19.20
N PHE A 29 21.75 2.52 -18.91
CA PHE A 29 21.84 3.05 -17.54
C PHE A 29 20.51 2.98 -16.80
N SER A 30 19.41 3.26 -17.51
CA SER A 30 18.10 3.28 -16.90
C SER A 30 17.62 1.88 -16.49
N TYR A 31 17.93 0.88 -17.31
CA TYR A 31 17.71 -0.53 -16.99
C TYR A 31 18.65 -1.03 -15.89
N GLU A 32 19.93 -0.67 -15.93
CA GLU A 32 20.91 -1.00 -14.88
C GLU A 32 20.44 -0.51 -13.50
N LEU A 33 20.01 0.75 -13.42
CA LEU A 33 19.49 1.34 -12.20
C LEU A 33 18.27 0.57 -11.67
N MET A 34 17.35 0.22 -12.57
CA MET A 34 16.12 -0.50 -12.22
C MET A 34 16.40 -1.93 -11.74
N TYR A 35 17.25 -2.69 -12.45
CA TYR A 35 17.62 -4.05 -12.06
C TYR A 35 18.34 -4.07 -10.71
N GLY A 36 19.30 -3.16 -10.52
CA GLY A 36 20.02 -3.03 -9.25
C GLY A 36 19.10 -2.65 -8.09
N ALA A 37 18.19 -1.69 -8.32
CA ALA A 37 17.21 -1.28 -7.32
C ALA A 37 16.28 -2.44 -6.93
N MET A 38 15.72 -3.16 -7.92
CA MET A 38 14.82 -4.29 -7.67
C MET A 38 15.51 -5.39 -6.86
N LEU A 39 16.73 -5.77 -7.25
CA LEU A 39 17.48 -6.80 -6.55
C LEU A 39 17.77 -6.41 -5.11
N ASN A 40 18.27 -5.19 -4.88
CA ASN A 40 18.56 -4.70 -3.54
C ASN A 40 17.30 -4.61 -2.67
N THR A 41 16.18 -4.16 -3.24
CA THR A 41 14.90 -4.12 -2.54
C THR A 41 14.43 -5.52 -2.16
N LEU A 42 14.45 -6.50 -3.08
CA LEU A 42 14.03 -7.87 -2.77
C LEU A 42 14.96 -8.54 -1.75
N ARG A 43 16.29 -8.37 -1.88
CA ARG A 43 17.26 -8.89 -0.89
C ARG A 43 17.02 -8.31 0.49
N GLY A 44 16.83 -6.99 0.60
CA GLY A 44 16.59 -6.32 1.87
C GLY A 44 15.24 -6.66 2.49
N LEU A 45 14.18 -6.76 1.67
CA LEU A 45 12.83 -7.12 2.13
C LEU A 45 12.76 -8.58 2.61
N LEU A 46 13.44 -9.50 1.92
CA LEU A 46 13.40 -10.93 2.23
C LEU A 46 14.54 -11.38 3.15
N ASN A 47 15.51 -10.49 3.43
CA ASN A 47 16.78 -10.79 4.10
C ASN A 47 17.50 -12.00 3.47
N LYS A 48 17.49 -12.08 2.14
CA LYS A 48 18.11 -13.14 1.33
C LYS A 48 19.19 -12.54 0.44
N ASP A 49 20.39 -12.36 0.98
CA ASP A 49 21.51 -11.75 0.25
C ASP A 49 21.96 -12.57 -0.97
N ASP A 50 21.65 -13.87 -0.99
CA ASP A 50 21.95 -14.81 -2.06
C ASP A 50 20.86 -14.89 -3.14
N LEU A 51 19.78 -14.11 -3.02
CA LEU A 51 18.71 -14.09 -4.02
C LEU A 51 19.27 -13.76 -5.41
N GLN A 52 18.88 -14.57 -6.39
CA GLN A 52 19.18 -14.38 -7.80
C GLN A 52 17.88 -14.16 -8.57
N LEU A 53 17.94 -13.27 -9.56
CA LEU A 53 16.83 -12.95 -10.44
C LEU A 53 17.23 -13.34 -11.86
N HIS A 54 16.26 -13.80 -12.64
CA HIS A 54 16.42 -13.90 -14.09
C HIS A 54 16.19 -12.52 -14.70
N ILE A 55 17.13 -12.04 -15.51
CA ILE A 55 17.07 -10.68 -16.08
C ILE A 55 17.21 -10.75 -17.59
N GLU A 56 16.24 -10.17 -18.29
CA GLU A 56 16.29 -9.93 -19.73
C GLU A 56 16.49 -8.44 -19.99
N ALA A 57 17.56 -8.10 -20.70
CA ALA A 57 17.94 -6.74 -21.06
C ALA A 57 17.64 -6.47 -22.54
N PRO A 58 16.88 -5.40 -22.88
CA PRO A 58 16.47 -5.12 -24.25
C PRO A 58 17.50 -4.31 -25.05
N TYR A 59 18.76 -4.59 -24.81
CA TYR A 59 19.90 -3.95 -25.48
C TYR A 59 21.04 -4.95 -25.62
N PRO A 60 21.98 -4.71 -26.55
CA PRO A 60 23.13 -5.57 -26.75
C PRO A 60 23.99 -5.70 -25.51
N GLU A 61 24.73 -6.81 -25.42
CA GLU A 61 25.69 -7.02 -24.34
C GLU A 61 26.74 -5.89 -24.36
N PRO A 62 26.81 -5.07 -23.29
CA PRO A 62 27.74 -3.96 -23.25
C PRO A 62 29.16 -4.44 -22.94
N ALA A 63 30.18 -3.64 -23.25
CA ALA A 63 31.59 -3.99 -22.99
C ALA A 63 31.89 -4.29 -21.51
N HIS A 64 31.09 -3.76 -20.59
CA HIS A 64 31.18 -3.98 -19.14
C HIS A 64 30.22 -5.05 -18.62
N ALA A 65 29.67 -5.92 -19.47
CA ALA A 65 28.71 -6.98 -19.08
C ALA A 65 29.18 -7.86 -17.91
N ARG A 66 30.49 -8.04 -17.74
CA ARG A 66 31.06 -8.72 -16.57
C ARG A 66 30.53 -8.19 -15.23
N ARG A 67 30.32 -6.87 -15.11
CA ARG A 67 29.79 -6.25 -13.88
C ARG A 67 28.34 -6.65 -13.60
N TYR A 68 27.55 -6.95 -14.62
CA TYR A 68 26.19 -7.45 -14.44
C TYR A 68 26.23 -8.79 -13.73
N TYR A 69 27.10 -9.71 -14.16
CA TYR A 69 27.22 -11.03 -13.55
C TYR A 69 27.73 -10.97 -12.10
N GLU A 70 28.61 -10.02 -11.80
CA GLU A 70 29.13 -9.80 -10.44
C GLU A 70 28.07 -9.26 -9.47
N VAL A 71 27.14 -8.41 -9.95
CA VAL A 71 26.14 -7.73 -9.11
C VAL A 71 24.80 -8.48 -9.09
N LEU A 72 24.33 -8.86 -10.27
CA LEU A 72 22.99 -9.41 -10.52
C LEU A 72 22.98 -10.95 -10.55
N GLY A 73 24.14 -11.58 -10.73
CA GLY A 73 24.29 -13.02 -10.88
C GLY A 73 24.38 -13.46 -12.35
N ASN A 74 24.56 -14.76 -12.57
CA ASN A 74 24.90 -15.30 -13.89
C ASN A 74 23.69 -15.42 -14.85
N ASP A 75 22.47 -15.16 -14.38
CA ASP A 75 21.25 -15.36 -15.14
C ASP A 75 20.74 -14.05 -15.79
N VAL A 76 21.62 -13.43 -16.57
CA VAL A 76 21.35 -12.19 -17.32
C VAL A 76 21.46 -12.48 -18.82
N ARG A 77 20.40 -12.15 -19.57
CA ARG A 77 20.32 -12.30 -21.03
C ARG A 77 20.21 -10.93 -21.70
N PHE A 78 21.11 -10.65 -22.62
CA PHE A 78 21.10 -9.44 -23.44
C PHE A 78 20.42 -9.68 -24.79
N ASN A 79 20.21 -8.62 -25.56
CA ASN A 79 19.53 -8.64 -26.87
C ASN A 79 18.09 -9.17 -26.83
N CYS A 80 17.38 -9.00 -25.72
CA CYS A 80 15.98 -9.39 -25.62
C CYS A 80 15.05 -8.33 -26.25
N VAL A 81 13.80 -8.69 -26.51
CA VAL A 81 12.84 -7.75 -27.10
C VAL A 81 12.35 -6.72 -26.07
N GLN A 82 12.26 -7.14 -24.80
CA GLN A 82 11.76 -6.33 -23.69
C GLN A 82 12.65 -6.50 -22.47
N GLY A 83 12.60 -5.49 -21.58
CA GLY A 83 13.22 -5.60 -20.27
C GLY A 83 12.34 -6.39 -19.34
N ARG A 84 12.86 -7.48 -18.78
CA ARG A 84 12.13 -8.33 -17.84
C ARG A 84 12.98 -8.70 -16.63
N ILE A 85 12.30 -8.84 -15.50
CA ILE A 85 12.84 -9.44 -14.28
C ILE A 85 11.91 -10.61 -13.94
N SER A 86 12.48 -11.77 -13.62
CA SER A 86 11.69 -12.93 -13.23
C SER A 86 12.28 -13.67 -12.04
N PHE A 87 11.40 -14.19 -11.18
CA PHE A 87 11.76 -14.92 -9.98
C PHE A 87 10.63 -15.88 -9.55
N PRO A 88 10.91 -16.90 -8.73
CA PRO A 88 9.89 -17.86 -8.28
C PRO A 88 8.75 -17.17 -7.53
N ALA A 89 7.50 -17.52 -7.86
CA ALA A 89 6.32 -16.92 -7.22
C ALA A 89 6.25 -17.21 -5.72
N SER A 90 6.81 -18.35 -5.28
CA SER A 90 6.97 -18.70 -3.85
C SER A 90 7.71 -17.65 -3.01
N LEU A 91 8.47 -16.74 -3.62
CA LEU A 91 9.07 -15.61 -2.89
C LEU A 91 8.03 -14.60 -2.39
N LEU A 92 6.86 -14.49 -3.03
CA LEU A 92 5.77 -13.61 -2.56
C LEU A 92 5.15 -14.11 -1.25
N ASP A 93 5.21 -15.42 -1.02
CA ASP A 93 4.72 -16.04 0.22
C ASP A 93 5.76 -15.99 1.35
N THR A 94 6.98 -15.50 1.07
CA THR A 94 8.03 -15.42 2.09
C THR A 94 7.69 -14.34 3.11
N PRO A 95 7.57 -14.69 4.41
CA PRO A 95 7.30 -13.70 5.45
C PRO A 95 8.44 -12.67 5.50
N LEU A 96 8.09 -11.38 5.46
CA LEU A 96 9.08 -10.31 5.59
C LEU A 96 9.73 -10.38 6.99
N PRO A 97 11.06 -10.52 7.11
CA PRO A 97 11.75 -10.60 8.40
C PRO A 97 11.60 -9.32 9.24
N SER A 98 11.34 -8.20 8.57
CA SER A 98 11.01 -6.90 9.18
C SER A 98 9.55 -6.77 9.63
N SER A 99 8.79 -7.87 9.65
CA SER A 99 7.48 -7.98 10.31
C SER A 99 7.65 -7.71 11.81
N ASN A 100 7.71 -6.43 12.16
CA ASN A 100 7.53 -5.96 13.51
C ASN A 100 6.01 -5.83 13.71
N PRO A 101 5.38 -6.66 14.55
CA PRO A 101 3.94 -6.64 14.77
C PRO A 101 3.44 -5.25 15.18
N ALA A 102 4.26 -4.46 15.88
CA ALA A 102 3.91 -3.11 16.28
C ALA A 102 3.88 -2.13 15.09
N LEU A 103 4.81 -2.26 14.13
CA LEU A 103 4.78 -1.47 12.90
C LEU A 103 3.68 -1.93 11.96
N ARG A 104 3.40 -3.24 11.90
CA ARG A 104 2.27 -3.77 11.14
C ARG A 104 0.95 -3.19 11.62
N THR A 105 0.67 -3.20 12.92
CA THR A 105 -0.54 -2.57 13.48
C THR A 105 -0.58 -1.08 13.20
N LEU A 106 0.56 -0.38 13.27
CA LEU A 106 0.64 1.05 12.95
C LEU A 106 0.36 1.33 11.48
N TYR A 107 0.93 0.55 10.55
CA TYR A 107 0.69 0.66 9.12
C TYR A 107 -0.72 0.20 8.73
N GLU A 108 -1.26 -0.84 9.34
CA GLU A 108 -2.66 -1.26 9.16
C GLU A 108 -3.62 -0.16 9.61
N ASN A 109 -3.36 0.48 10.75
CA ASN A 109 -4.15 1.62 11.21
C ASN A 109 -4.02 2.84 10.29
N GLU A 110 -2.81 3.11 9.77
CA GLU A 110 -2.59 4.23 8.85
C GLU A 110 -3.21 3.96 7.47
N CYS A 111 -3.10 2.74 6.94
CA CYS A 111 -3.79 2.29 5.74
C CYS A 111 -5.31 2.33 5.94
N ALA A 112 -5.84 1.90 7.09
CA ALA A 112 -7.26 2.01 7.40
C ALA A 112 -7.71 3.48 7.49
N ARG A 113 -6.88 4.37 8.02
CA ARG A 113 -7.15 5.82 8.03
C ARG A 113 -7.19 6.38 6.61
N LEU A 114 -6.19 6.05 5.80
CA LEU A 114 -6.11 6.49 4.40
C LEU A 114 -7.25 5.90 3.57
N LEU A 115 -7.61 4.64 3.76
CA LEU A 115 -8.79 4.02 3.15
C LEU A 115 -10.07 4.73 3.59
N ALA A 116 -10.25 5.04 4.87
CA ALA A 116 -11.41 5.81 5.35
C ALA A 116 -11.42 7.29 4.90
N ASP A 117 -10.29 7.81 4.42
CA ASP A 117 -10.18 9.12 3.78
C ASP A 117 -10.40 9.03 2.25
N LEU A 118 -10.14 7.87 1.64
CA LEU A 118 -10.39 7.54 0.22
C LEU A 118 -11.82 7.06 -0.03
N GLU A 119 -12.43 6.37 0.93
CA GLU A 119 -13.84 5.97 1.00
C GLU A 119 -14.71 7.20 1.37
N GLU A 120 -14.55 8.31 0.66
CA GLU A 120 -15.54 9.39 0.61
C GLU A 120 -16.84 8.88 -0.05
N GLU A 121 -17.51 7.94 0.61
CA GLU A 121 -18.91 7.57 0.40
C GLU A 121 -19.66 7.26 1.71
N ASP A 122 -18.98 7.04 2.84
CA ASP A 122 -19.66 6.95 4.15
C ASP A 122 -19.99 8.34 4.70
N SER A 123 -21.28 8.57 4.96
CA SER A 123 -21.77 9.80 5.56
C SER A 123 -21.11 10.05 6.93
N VAL A 124 -20.80 11.30 7.27
CA VAL A 124 -20.26 11.66 8.60
C VAL A 124 -21.23 11.23 9.70
N THR A 125 -22.51 11.15 9.38
CA THR A 125 -23.56 10.57 10.21
C THR A 125 -23.29 9.10 10.55
N GLU A 126 -23.03 8.24 9.56
CA GLU A 126 -22.80 6.81 9.80
C GLU A 126 -21.51 6.57 10.58
N ARG A 127 -20.44 7.29 10.25
CA ARG A 127 -19.17 7.23 11.00
C ARG A 127 -19.37 7.64 12.45
N THR A 128 -20.17 8.68 12.70
CA THR A 128 -20.56 9.10 14.06
C THR A 128 -21.36 8.04 14.80
N LEU A 129 -22.39 7.46 14.16
CA LEU A 129 -23.23 6.43 14.77
C LEU A 129 -22.43 5.16 15.10
N SER A 130 -21.57 4.71 14.19
CA SER A 130 -20.68 3.56 14.38
C SER A 130 -19.73 3.79 15.55
N LEU A 131 -19.14 4.98 15.66
CA LEU A 131 -18.27 5.33 16.78
C LEU A 131 -19.03 5.35 18.11
N LEU A 132 -20.18 6.02 18.18
CA LEU A 132 -20.95 6.14 19.42
C LEU A 132 -21.47 4.79 19.93
N ARG A 133 -21.85 3.87 19.04
CA ARG A 133 -22.28 2.50 19.40
C ARG A 133 -21.18 1.67 20.05
N LYS A 134 -19.91 1.95 19.74
CA LYS A 134 -18.75 1.27 20.33
C LYS A 134 -18.38 1.82 21.72
N LEU A 135 -18.89 3.00 22.07
CA LEU A 135 -18.56 3.73 23.29
C LEU A 135 -19.72 3.70 24.30
N GLU A 136 -20.37 2.54 24.41
CA GLU A 136 -21.52 2.34 25.28
C GLU A 136 -21.19 2.77 26.73
N GLY A 137 -22.01 3.68 27.27
CA GLY A 137 -21.82 4.24 28.62
C GLY A 137 -20.76 5.34 28.75
N GLN A 138 -19.95 5.60 27.72
CA GLN A 138 -18.93 6.66 27.71
C GLN A 138 -19.03 7.53 26.45
N TYR A 139 -20.05 8.38 26.41
CA TYR A 139 -20.28 9.22 25.23
C TYR A 139 -19.39 10.47 25.25
N PRO A 140 -18.47 10.62 24.27
CA PRO A 140 -17.62 11.82 24.17
C PRO A 140 -18.45 13.08 23.90
N GLN A 141 -17.85 14.25 24.08
CA GLN A 141 -18.42 15.52 23.62
C GLN A 141 -18.15 15.71 22.12
N MET A 142 -18.98 16.49 21.43
CA MET A 142 -18.84 16.73 19.99
C MET A 142 -17.40 17.07 19.53
N PRO A 143 -16.65 17.95 20.22
CA PRO A 143 -15.27 18.26 19.80
C PRO A 143 -14.32 17.07 19.92
N GLN A 144 -14.57 16.15 20.87
CA GLN A 144 -13.81 14.92 21.03
C GLN A 144 -14.19 13.92 19.92
N THR A 145 -15.47 13.76 19.63
CA THR A 145 -15.96 12.94 18.51
C THR A 145 -15.37 13.40 17.18
N ALA A 146 -15.32 14.71 16.94
CA ALA A 146 -14.69 15.28 15.75
C ALA A 146 -13.21 14.89 15.67
N LYS A 147 -12.45 15.00 16.76
CA LYS A 147 -11.04 14.58 16.81
C LYS A 147 -10.86 13.08 16.58
N MET A 148 -11.73 12.24 17.15
CA MET A 148 -11.71 10.79 16.94
C MET A 148 -11.99 10.40 15.48
N LEU A 149 -12.72 11.24 14.76
CA LEU A 149 -12.97 11.12 13.32
C LEU A 149 -11.94 11.88 12.46
N ASN A 150 -10.84 12.35 13.05
CA ASN A 150 -9.79 13.16 12.39
C ASN A 150 -10.31 14.45 11.71
N LEU A 151 -11.39 15.03 12.23
CA LEU A 151 -11.99 16.26 11.73
C LEU A 151 -11.83 17.41 12.73
N SER A 152 -11.67 18.63 12.19
CA SER A 152 -11.87 19.83 13.02
C SER A 152 -13.35 19.92 13.46
N PRO A 153 -13.67 20.44 14.66
CA PRO A 153 -15.07 20.62 15.08
C PRO A 153 -15.92 21.44 14.09
N ARG A 154 -15.29 22.41 13.40
CA ARG A 154 -15.94 23.22 12.37
C ARG A 154 -16.29 22.40 11.13
N THR A 155 -15.36 21.58 10.64
CA THR A 155 -15.58 20.72 9.47
C THR A 155 -16.62 19.64 9.77
N TYR A 156 -16.53 19.03 10.95
CA TYR A 156 -17.48 18.03 11.42
C TYR A 156 -18.91 18.57 11.49
N ARG A 157 -19.08 19.76 12.09
CA ARG A 157 -20.39 20.43 12.14
C ARG A 157 -20.94 20.73 10.76
N ARG A 158 -20.12 21.31 9.87
CA ARG A 158 -20.52 21.62 8.49
C ARG A 158 -20.98 20.38 7.72
N ARG A 159 -20.29 19.23 7.89
CA ARG A 159 -20.65 17.97 7.22
C ARG A 159 -21.92 17.34 7.80
N LEU A 160 -22.11 17.38 9.11
CA LEU A 160 -23.39 16.97 9.72
C LEU A 160 -24.56 17.85 9.27
N ASP A 161 -24.34 19.17 9.22
CA ASP A 161 -25.37 20.12 8.76
C ASP A 161 -25.73 19.87 7.28
N SER A 162 -24.76 19.52 6.42
CA SER A 162 -25.05 19.15 5.03
C SER A 162 -25.83 17.84 4.89
N GLU A 163 -25.70 16.93 5.86
CA GLU A 163 -26.47 15.69 5.96
C GLU A 163 -27.77 15.87 6.75
N GLN A 164 -28.11 17.11 7.14
CA GLN A 164 -29.29 17.46 7.95
C GLN A 164 -29.35 16.72 9.29
N GLN A 165 -28.18 16.40 9.87
CA GLN A 165 -28.06 15.73 11.14
C GLN A 165 -27.43 16.64 12.19
N SER A 166 -27.64 16.31 13.46
CA SER A 166 -26.97 16.96 14.58
C SER A 166 -26.34 15.93 15.49
N TYR A 167 -25.23 16.29 16.13
CA TYR A 167 -24.56 15.39 17.08
C TYR A 167 -25.52 14.89 18.17
N GLN A 168 -26.37 15.78 18.70
CA GLN A 168 -27.32 15.46 19.75
C GLN A 168 -28.34 14.41 19.28
N ALA A 169 -28.89 14.57 18.07
CA ALA A 169 -29.84 13.61 17.51
C ALA A 169 -29.22 12.21 17.32
N LEU A 170 -27.96 12.14 16.87
CA LEU A 170 -27.25 10.88 16.71
C LEU A 170 -26.94 10.22 18.06
N LEU A 171 -26.55 11.02 19.06
CA LEU A 171 -26.32 10.55 20.42
C LEU A 171 -27.59 9.99 21.06
N ASP A 172 -28.71 10.69 20.91
CA ASP A 172 -30.00 10.26 21.47
C ASP A 172 -30.50 8.98 20.80
N LYS A 173 -30.29 8.82 19.49
CA LYS A 173 -30.58 7.57 18.76
C LYS A 173 -29.81 6.39 19.34
N VAL A 174 -28.50 6.54 19.54
CA VAL A 174 -27.64 5.47 20.09
C VAL A 174 -28.00 5.15 21.54
N ARG A 175 -28.30 6.16 22.36
CA ARG A 175 -28.78 5.96 23.74
C ARG A 175 -30.08 5.17 23.78
N ALA A 176 -31.02 5.45 22.89
CA ALA A 176 -32.27 4.71 22.78
C ALA A 176 -32.03 3.25 22.34
N GLU A 177 -31.14 3.02 21.37
CA GLU A 177 -30.75 1.67 20.93
C GLU A 177 -30.17 0.84 22.09
N HIS A 178 -29.28 1.41 22.89
CA HIS A 178 -28.71 0.72 24.06
C HIS A 178 -29.73 0.52 25.18
N ALA A 179 -30.52 1.55 25.53
CA ALA A 179 -31.55 1.44 26.57
C ALA A 179 -32.56 0.31 26.28
N THR A 180 -32.92 0.12 25.01
CA THR A 180 -33.81 -0.96 24.59
C THR A 180 -33.19 -2.35 24.80
N ARG A 181 -31.87 -2.49 24.65
CA ARG A 181 -31.16 -3.76 24.94
C ARG A 181 -31.14 -4.12 26.42
N TYR A 182 -31.17 -3.14 27.33
CA TYR A 182 -31.20 -3.40 28.78
C TYR A 182 -32.60 -3.76 29.32
N LEU A 183 -33.65 -3.58 28.52
CA LEU A 183 -35.03 -3.92 28.88
C LEU A 183 -35.47 -5.32 28.36
N GLN A 184 -34.59 -6.04 27.67
CA GLN A 184 -34.76 -7.42 27.21
C GLN A 184 -33.93 -8.36 28.08
#